data_AF-F7NMK8-F1
#
_entry.id   AF-F7NMK8-F1
#
_cell.length_a   1.000
_cell.length_b   1.000
_cell.length_c   1.000
_cell.angle_alpha   90.00
_cell.angle_beta   90.00
_cell.angle_gamma   90.00
#
_symmetry.space_group_name_H-M   'P 1'
#
loop_
_entity.id
_entity.type
_entity.pdbx_description
1 polymer ?
#
loop_
_entity_poly.entity_id
_entity_poly.type
_entity_poly.pdbx_seq_one_letter_code
_entity_poly.pdbx_strand_id
1 'polypeptide(L)' 'MADEIEQAILTLEEFPYRGANPKNRRLAAKGYKMLIVNDYLAFYVVIGDAVEIRRIVSSQQNYAKLL' A
#
# COMPACT_ATOMS: atom_id res chain seq x y z
N MET A 1 6.06 5.58 -14.29
CA MET A 1 6.52 5.40 -12.89
C MET A 1 5.38 5.47 -11.89
N ALA A 2 4.54 6.52 -11.88
CA ALA A 2 3.29 6.51 -11.08
C ALA A 2 2.29 5.46 -11.60
N ASP A 3 2.25 5.24 -12.90
CA ASP A 3 1.36 4.27 -13.55
C ASP A 3 1.56 2.84 -13.04
N GLU A 4 2.76 2.46 -12.61
CA GLU A 4 3.04 1.10 -12.14
C GLU A 4 2.38 0.79 -10.79
N ILE A 5 2.35 1.76 -9.87
CA ILE A 5 1.64 1.58 -8.60
C ILE A 5 0.13 1.59 -8.83
N GLU A 6 -0.37 2.38 -9.77
CA GLU A 6 -1.79 2.37 -10.15
C GLU A 6 -2.21 1.00 -10.72
N GLN A 7 -1.46 0.46 -11.69
CA GLN A 7 -1.73 -0.87 -12.23
C GLN A 7 -1.68 -1.95 -11.15
N ALA A 8 -0.71 -1.88 -10.25
CA ALA A 8 -0.62 -2.82 -9.14
C ALA A 8 -1.81 -2.70 -8.18
N ILE A 9 -2.31 -1.48 -7.92
CA ILE A 9 -3.53 -1.24 -7.13
C ILE A 9 -4.75 -1.86 -7.80
N LEU A 10 -4.90 -1.73 -9.13
CA LEU A 10 -6.02 -2.34 -9.85
C LEU A 10 -6.06 -3.86 -9.67
N THR A 11 -4.90 -4.53 -9.61
CA THR A 11 -4.86 -5.98 -9.35
C THR A 11 -5.35 -6.41 -7.97
N LEU A 12 -5.56 -5.46 -7.03
CA LEU A 12 -6.13 -5.77 -5.72
C LEU A 12 -7.62 -6.10 -5.78
N GLU A 13 -8.32 -5.78 -6.87
CA GLU A 13 -9.70 -6.22 -7.09
C GLU A 13 -9.78 -7.75 -7.14
N GLU A 14 -8.86 -8.38 -7.88
CA GLU A 14 -8.78 -9.85 -7.99
C GLU A 14 -8.04 -10.49 -6.82
N PHE A 15 -7.01 -9.82 -6.30
CA PHE A 15 -6.11 -10.36 -5.29
C PHE A 15 -5.95 -9.44 -4.07
N PRO A 16 -7.02 -9.16 -3.32
CA PRO A 16 -7.00 -8.15 -2.26
C PRO A 16 -5.99 -8.46 -1.14
N TYR A 17 -5.68 -9.73 -0.91
CA TYR A 17 -4.80 -10.14 0.20
C TYR A 17 -3.32 -10.30 -0.17
N ARG A 18 -2.92 -10.05 -1.43
CA ARG A 18 -1.53 -10.25 -1.92
C ARG A 18 -0.48 -9.33 -1.30
N GLY A 19 -0.92 -8.21 -0.73
CA GLY A 19 -0.03 -7.25 -0.06
C GLY A 19 0.64 -7.84 1.18
N ALA A 20 1.86 -7.39 1.42
CA ALA A 20 2.66 -7.79 2.57
C ALA A 20 2.07 -7.24 3.87
N ASN A 21 2.29 -7.97 4.97
CA ASN A 21 1.92 -7.48 6.29
C ASN A 21 2.94 -6.43 6.78
N PRO A 22 2.49 -5.31 7.37
CA PRO A 22 3.37 -4.32 7.99
C PRO A 22 4.22 -4.95 9.10
N LYS A 23 5.52 -4.60 9.13
CA LYS A 23 6.40 -4.94 10.27
C LYS A 23 5.94 -4.27 11.57
N ASN A 24 5.28 -3.10 11.47
CA ASN A 24 4.75 -2.40 12.62
C ASN A 24 3.52 -3.14 13.16
N ARG A 25 3.64 -3.69 14.37
CA ARG A 25 2.58 -4.47 15.05
C ARG A 25 1.26 -3.73 15.19
N ARG A 26 1.26 -2.40 15.37
CA ARG A 26 0.01 -1.62 15.48
C ARG A 26 -0.75 -1.55 14.17
N LEU A 27 -0.03 -1.44 13.05
CA LEU A 27 -0.64 -1.46 11.71
C LEU A 27 -1.14 -2.87 11.36
N ALA A 28 -0.32 -3.89 11.61
CA ALA A 28 -0.72 -5.29 11.40
C ALA A 28 -1.97 -5.67 12.21
N ALA A 29 -2.03 -5.29 13.49
CA ALA A 29 -3.19 -5.53 14.35
C ALA A 29 -4.47 -4.82 13.87
N LYS A 30 -4.34 -3.74 13.11
CA LYS A 30 -5.46 -3.01 12.49
C LYS A 30 -5.86 -3.57 11.12
N GLY A 31 -5.25 -4.67 10.67
CA GLY A 31 -5.57 -5.30 9.39
C GLY A 31 -4.96 -4.62 8.16
N TYR A 32 -4.01 -3.71 8.34
CA TYR A 32 -3.34 -3.07 7.21
C TYR A 32 -2.49 -4.06 6.43
N LYS A 33 -2.46 -3.86 5.11
CA LYS A 33 -1.55 -4.47 4.15
C LYS A 33 -0.76 -3.39 3.41
N MET A 34 0.36 -3.81 2.84
CA MET A 34 1.28 -2.96 2.10
C MET A 34 1.51 -3.52 0.70
N LEU A 35 1.30 -2.68 -0.31
CA LEU A 35 1.73 -2.95 -1.68
C LEU A 35 2.98 -2.10 -1.95
N ILE A 36 4.09 -2.78 -2.26
CA ILE A 36 5.39 -2.15 -2.54
C ILE A 36 5.65 -2.32 -4.04
N VAL A 37 5.80 -1.22 -4.76
CA VAL A 37 6.09 -1.21 -6.19
C VAL A 37 7.16 -0.17 -6.45
N ASN A 38 8.37 -0.65 -6.76
CA ASN A 38 9.57 0.19 -6.86
C ASN A 38 9.71 1.10 -5.63
N ASP A 39 9.65 2.42 -5.85
CA ASP A 39 9.77 3.48 -4.86
C ASP A 39 8.45 3.89 -4.21
N TYR A 40 7.33 3.23 -4.55
CA TYR A 40 6.01 3.50 -4.00
C TYR A 40 5.60 2.44 -2.97
N LEU A 41 4.95 2.93 -1.92
CA LEU A 41 4.35 2.14 -0.87
C LEU A 41 2.90 2.58 -0.68
N ALA A 42 1.95 1.69 -0.99
CA ALA A 42 0.54 1.89 -0.71
C ALA A 42 0.12 1.10 0.53
N PHE A 43 -0.48 1.79 1.50
CA PHE A 43 -1.14 1.20 2.66
C PHE A 43 -2.62 1.05 2.37
N TYR A 44 -3.16 -0.14 2.60
CA TYR A 44 -4.57 -0.42 2.36
C TYR A 44 -5.14 -1.41 3.37
N VAL A 45 -6.46 -1.49 3.42
CA VAL A 45 -7.22 -2.46 4.22
C VAL A 45 -8.26 -3.15 3.33
N VAL A 46 -8.64 -4.37 3.68
CA VAL A 46 -9.75 -5.08 3.04
C VAL A 46 -10.92 -5.08 4.02
N ILE A 47 -12.06 -4.51 3.61
CA ILE A 47 -13.26 -4.38 4.44
C ILE A 47 -14.44 -4.92 3.62
N GLY A 48 -14.97 -6.06 4.04
CA GLY A 48 -15.99 -6.76 3.26
C GLY A 48 -15.43 -7.20 1.90
N ASP A 49 -16.06 -6.74 0.83
CA ASP A 49 -15.68 -6.94 -0.56
C ASP A 49 -14.86 -5.78 -1.15
N ALA A 50 -14.55 -4.74 -0.34
CA ALA A 50 -13.85 -3.56 -0.80
C ALA A 50 -12.38 -3.53 -0.36
N VAL A 51 -11.53 -2.97 -1.22
CA VAL A 51 -10.15 -2.59 -0.91
C VAL A 51 -10.09 -1.07 -0.76
N GLU A 52 -9.72 -0.60 0.43
CA GLU A 52 -9.56 0.83 0.70
C GLU A 52 -8.09 1.23 0.74
N ILE A 53 -7.67 2.03 -0.23
CA ILE A 53 -6.33 2.64 -0.22
C ILE A 53 -6.34 3.81 0.77
N ARG A 54 -5.56 3.69 1.86
CA ARG A 54 -5.52 4.69 2.94
C ARG A 54 -4.42 5.72 2.74
N ARG A 55 -3.29 5.33 2.15
CA ARG A 55 -2.17 6.23 1.87
C ARG A 55 -1.26 5.65 0.79
N ILE A 56 -0.77 6.50 -0.12
CA ILE A 56 0.32 6.18 -1.04
C ILE A 56 1.51 7.07 -0.68
N VAL A 57 2.70 6.49 -0.64
CA VAL A 57 3.95 7.15 -0.28
C VAL A 57 4.99 6.87 -1.35
N SER A 58 5.67 7.91 -1.84
CA SER A 58 6.84 7.77 -2.71
C SER A 58 8.11 8.06 -1.92
N SER A 59 9.10 7.18 -1.97
CA SER A 59 10.43 7.42 -1.39
C SER A 59 11.08 8.65 -2.02
N GLN A 60 10.91 8.85 -3.34
CA GLN A 60 11.47 10.00 -4.08
C GLN A 60 10.87 11.34 -3.64
N GLN A 61 9.56 11.41 -3.39
CA GLN A 61 8.91 12.66 -2.92
C GLN A 61 9.10 12.90 -1.41
N ASN A 62 9.29 11.85 -0.61
CA ASN A 62 9.50 11.96 0.84
C ASN A 62 10.96 12.15 1.27
N TYR A 63 11.95 12.00 0.37
CA TYR A 63 13.35 12.33 0.70
C TYR A 63 13.51 13.78 1.17
N ALA A 64 12.71 14.71 0.65
CA ALA A 64 12.75 16.12 1.04
C ALA A 64 12.06 16.44 2.39
N LYS A 65 11.34 15.48 2.99
CA LYS A 65 10.54 15.70 4.24
C LYS A 65 10.92 14.77 5.39
N LEU A 66 12.01 14.02 5.25
CA LEU A 66 12.53 13.10 6.27
C LEU A 66 13.87 13.54 6.87
N LEU A 67 14.32 14.77 6.60
CA LEU A 67 15.44 15.45 7.26
C LEU A 67 14.94 16.59 8.15
#